data_AF-M5UDQ1-F1
#
_entry.id   AF-M5UDQ1-F1
#
_cell.length_a   1.000
_cell.length_b   1.000
_cell.length_c   1.000
_cell.angle_alpha   90.00
_cell.angle_beta   90.00
_cell.angle_gamma   90.00
#
_symmetry.space_group_name_H-M   'P 1'
#
loop_
_entity.id
_entity.type
_entity.pdbx_description
1 polymer ?
#
loop_
_entity_poly.entity_id
_entity_poly.type
_entity_poly.pdbx_seq_one_letter_code
_entity_poly.pdbx_strand_id
1 'polypeptide(L)'
;MLAKAAEPNTAAKELVSYRLEKWKTTHSEGEKADKLVGTLKKLRCEVKVGSHGGHMDVNYRCPKWQQMALKSHEEAHQWEAWLKKLGFETQHAH
;
A
#
# COMPACT_ATOMS: atom_id res chain seq x y z
N MET A 1 -9.79 -30.86 -34.66
CA MET A 1 -9.58 -30.67 -33.20
C MET A 1 -9.52 -29.17 -32.98
N LEU A 2 -10.55 -28.59 -32.36
CA LEU A 2 -10.70 -27.14 -32.24
C LEU A 2 -9.63 -26.58 -31.29
N ALA A 3 -8.77 -25.70 -31.80
CA ALA A 3 -7.90 -24.88 -30.98
C ALA A 3 -8.78 -23.95 -30.14
N LYS A 4 -8.67 -24.09 -28.82
CA LYS A 4 -9.36 -23.25 -27.85
C LYS A 4 -8.74 -21.85 -27.93
N ALA A 5 -9.46 -20.91 -28.52
CA ALA A 5 -9.08 -19.52 -28.57
C ALA A 5 -8.86 -19.00 -27.14
N ALA A 6 -7.71 -18.40 -26.89
CA ALA A 6 -7.47 -17.65 -25.67
C ALA A 6 -8.40 -16.43 -25.70
N GLU A 7 -9.43 -16.46 -24.87
CA GLU A 7 -10.27 -15.30 -24.59
C GLU A 7 -9.36 -14.19 -24.02
N PRO A 8 -9.56 -12.92 -24.38
CA PRO A 8 -8.88 -11.84 -23.69
C PRO A 8 -9.30 -11.95 -22.22
N ASN A 9 -8.36 -12.35 -21.36
CA ASN A 9 -8.53 -12.29 -19.92
C ASN A 9 -8.86 -10.84 -19.62
N THR A 10 -10.14 -10.53 -19.45
CA THR A 10 -10.59 -9.24 -18.96
C THR A 10 -10.18 -9.29 -17.51
N ALA A 11 -8.90 -9.03 -17.24
CA ALA A 11 -8.34 -9.05 -15.90
C ALA A 11 -9.22 -8.10 -15.11
N ALA A 12 -10.06 -8.69 -14.25
CA ALA A 12 -10.93 -7.94 -13.37
C ALA A 12 -10.01 -6.93 -12.66
N LYS A 13 -10.38 -5.65 -12.70
CA LYS A 13 -9.49 -4.61 -12.21
C LYS A 13 -9.43 -4.77 -10.71
N GLU A 14 -8.35 -5.37 -10.22
CA GLU A 14 -8.17 -5.58 -8.79
C GLU A 14 -7.98 -4.23 -8.12
N LEU A 15 -8.92 -3.88 -7.25
CA LEU A 15 -8.95 -2.59 -6.56
C LEU A 15 -8.68 -2.81 -5.08
N VAL A 16 -7.61 -2.19 -4.58
CA VAL A 16 -7.30 -2.15 -3.15
C VAL A 16 -7.56 -0.74 -2.64
N SER A 17 -8.58 -0.60 -1.80
CA SER A 17 -8.86 0.61 -1.05
C SER A 17 -8.18 0.55 0.30
N TYR A 18 -7.66 1.68 0.77
CA TYR A 18 -6.93 1.75 2.04
C TYR A 18 -7.17 3.06 2.78
N ARG A 19 -7.14 2.98 4.11
CA ARG A 19 -7.28 4.11 5.03
C ARG A 19 -6.53 3.86 6.32
N LEU A 20 -6.05 4.92 6.95
CA LEU A 20 -5.50 4.92 8.30
C LEU A 20 -5.83 6.27 8.95
N GLU A 21 -6.93 6.35 9.71
CA GLU A 21 -7.41 7.63 10.26
C GLU A 21 -6.48 8.20 11.34
N LYS A 22 -5.98 7.31 12.20
CA LYS A 22 -5.13 7.67 13.32
C LYS A 22 -3.66 7.68 12.90
N TRP A 23 -2.90 8.60 13.46
CA TRP A 23 -1.45 8.59 13.29
C TRP A 23 -0.86 7.29 13.82
N LYS A 24 0.05 6.72 13.04
CA LYS A 24 0.87 5.60 13.43
C LYS A 24 2.34 5.93 13.26
N THR A 25 3.14 5.50 14.22
CA THR A 25 4.59 5.65 14.20
C THR A 25 5.23 4.31 13.88
N THR A 26 6.25 4.32 13.04
CA THR A 26 7.11 3.17 12.81
C THR A 26 8.55 3.63 12.85
N HIS A 27 9.35 2.96 13.67
CA HIS A 27 10.78 3.16 13.74
C HIS A 27 11.41 2.41 12.56
N SER A 28 12.16 3.13 11.73
CA SER A 28 12.87 2.55 10.60
C SER A 28 14.19 3.29 10.40
N GLU A 29 15.14 2.65 9.72
CA GLU A 29 16.50 3.16 9.65
C GLU A 29 17.03 3.15 8.22
N GLY A 30 17.88 4.14 7.91
CA GLY A 30 18.54 4.31 6.62
C GLY A 30 17.59 4.16 5.43
N GLU A 31 18.05 3.43 4.41
CA GLU A 31 17.33 3.26 3.14
C GLU A 31 15.93 2.66 3.29
N LYS A 32 15.68 1.87 4.34
CA LYS A 32 14.34 1.30 4.60
C LYS A 32 13.34 2.38 4.98
N ALA A 33 13.77 3.35 5.80
CA ALA A 33 12.94 4.50 6.16
C ALA A 33 12.62 5.34 4.91
N ASP A 34 13.62 5.62 4.07
CA ASP A 34 13.45 6.38 2.84
C ASP A 34 12.48 5.69 1.86
N LYS A 35 12.61 4.37 1.69
CA LYS A 35 11.69 3.58 0.85
C LYS A 35 10.27 3.59 1.40
N LEU A 36 10.11 3.46 2.72
CA LEU A 36 8.80 3.53 3.38
C LEU A 36 8.16 4.90 3.18
N VAL A 37 8.88 5.99 3.47
CA VAL A 37 8.42 7.37 3.29
C VAL A 37 8.06 7.64 1.83
N GLY A 38 8.90 7.21 0.89
CA GLY A 38 8.67 7.36 -0.54
C GLY A 38 7.41 6.63 -1.00
N THR A 39 7.19 5.41 -0.49
CA THR A 39 5.99 4.63 -0.80
C THR A 39 4.74 5.29 -0.22
N LEU A 40 4.75 5.67 1.06
CA LEU A 40 3.61 6.31 1.72
C LEU A 40 3.22 7.64 1.04
N LYS A 41 4.20 8.44 0.60
CA LYS A 41 3.93 9.67 -0.15
C LYS A 41 3.29 9.38 -1.52
N LYS A 42 3.73 8.34 -2.24
CA LYS A 42 3.10 7.92 -3.51
C LYS A 42 1.65 7.46 -3.30
N LEU A 43 1.38 6.83 -2.16
CA LEU A 43 0.05 6.46 -1.69
C LEU A 43 -0.76 7.65 -1.15
N ARG A 44 -0.27 8.88 -1.30
CA ARG A 44 -0.93 10.12 -0.87
C ARG A 44 -1.23 10.16 0.64
N CYS A 45 -0.47 9.39 1.44
CA CYS A 45 -0.53 9.46 2.89
C CYS A 45 0.13 10.76 3.38
N GLU A 46 -0.35 11.26 4.50
CA GLU A 46 0.36 12.28 5.27
C GLU A 46 1.53 11.61 5.99
N VAL A 47 2.74 12.16 5.85
CA VAL A 47 3.96 11.60 6.44
C VAL A 47 4.77 12.70 7.13
N LYS A 48 5.20 12.43 8.36
CA LYS A 48 6.12 13.25 9.14
C LYS A 48 7.29 12.37 9.57
N VAL A 49 8.51 12.87 9.37
CA VAL A 49 9.73 12.15 9.76
C VAL A 49 10.40 12.93 10.88
N GLY A 50 10.61 12.26 12.02
CA GLY A 50 11.46 12.74 13.10
C GLY A 50 12.78 11.97 13.09
N SER A 51 13.88 12.64 13.41
CA SER A 51 15.16 11.97 13.66
C SER A 51 15.58 12.28 15.09
N HIS A 52 15.84 11.24 15.87
CA HIS A 52 16.31 11.36 17.25
C HIS A 52 17.32 10.25 17.53
N GLY A 53 18.44 10.57 18.19
CA GLY A 53 19.39 9.57 18.70
C GLY A 53 19.92 8.54 17.69
N GLY A 54 19.94 8.84 16.38
CA GLY A 54 20.44 7.95 15.32
C GLY A 54 19.39 7.07 14.61
N HIS A 55 18.11 7.13 14.99
CA HIS A 55 17.01 6.44 14.29
C HIS A 55 15.99 7.42 13.70
N MET A 56 15.22 6.95 12.70
CA MET A 56 14.15 7.73 12.08
C MET A 56 12.76 7.22 12.49
N ASP A 57 11.96 8.14 13.00
CA ASP A 57 10.55 7.92 13.34
C ASP A 57 9.68 8.37 12.19
N VAL A 58 9.09 7.40 11.49
CA VAL A 58 8.14 7.67 10.41
C VAL A 58 6.74 7.65 10.98
N ASN A 59 6.16 8.85 11.13
CA ASN A 59 4.77 9.05 11.52
C ASN A 59 3.91 9.21 10.27
N TYR A 60 2.87 8.39 10.12
CA TYR A 60 2.00 8.43 8.94
C TYR A 60 0.53 8.23 9.28
N ARG A 61 -0.33 8.78 8.43
CA ARG A 61 -1.77 8.50 8.39
C ARG A 61 -2.31 8.71 6.97
N CYS A 62 -3.49 8.17 6.72
CA CYS A 62 -4.24 8.40 5.49
C CYS A 62 -5.74 8.47 5.84
N PRO A 63 -6.26 9.64 6.28
CA PRO A 63 -7.59 9.72 6.88
C PRO A 63 -8.72 9.57 5.87
N LYS A 64 -8.47 9.85 4.59
CA LYS A 64 -9.43 9.62 3.52
C LYS A 64 -9.14 8.28 2.86
N TRP A 65 -10.18 7.51 2.56
CA TRP A 65 -10.05 6.33 1.71
C TRP A 65 -9.34 6.71 0.41
N GLN A 66 -8.24 6.03 0.14
CA GLN A 66 -7.55 6.03 -1.15
C GLN A 66 -7.78 4.68 -1.82
N GLN A 67 -7.51 4.62 -3.12
CA GLN A 67 -7.67 3.39 -3.89
C GLN A 67 -6.53 3.27 -4.90
N MET A 68 -6.08 2.06 -5.13
CA MET A 68 -5.17 1.71 -6.21
C MET A 68 -5.76 0.60 -7.08
N ALA A 69 -5.58 0.73 -8.39
CA ALA A 69 -5.91 -0.31 -9.36
C ALA A 69 -4.65 -1.11 -9.70
N LEU A 70 -4.75 -2.42 -9.63
CA LEU A 70 -3.65 -3.36 -9.76
C LEU A 70 -3.93 -4.33 -10.91
N LYS A 71 -2.86 -4.88 -11.46
CA LYS A 71 -2.94 -5.69 -12.70
C LYS A 71 -3.25 -7.16 -12.44
N SER A 72 -3.03 -7.63 -11.22
CA SER A 72 -3.21 -9.02 -10.86
C SER A 72 -3.69 -9.17 -9.42
N HIS A 73 -4.39 -10.28 -9.19
CA HIS A 73 -4.91 -10.66 -7.88
C HIS A 73 -3.79 -10.87 -6.85
N GLU A 74 -2.67 -11.45 -7.28
CA GLU A 74 -1.49 -11.62 -6.44
C GLU A 74 -0.92 -10.27 -6.00
N GLU A 75 -0.80 -9.30 -6.91
CA GLU A 75 -0.30 -7.96 -6.59
C GLU A 75 -1.22 -7.26 -5.58
N ALA A 76 -2.54 -7.42 -5.74
CA ALA A 76 -3.53 -6.90 -4.78
C ALA A 76 -3.39 -7.51 -3.39
N HIS A 77 -3.19 -8.83 -3.29
CA HIS A 77 -2.93 -9.48 -2.01
C HIS A 77 -1.63 -9.02 -1.36
N GLN A 78 -0.55 -8.80 -2.13
CA GLN A 78 0.71 -8.29 -1.57
C GLN A 78 0.53 -6.88 -1.00
N TRP A 79 -0.14 -5.99 -1.72
CA TRP A 79 -0.43 -4.64 -1.25
C TRP A 79 -1.33 -4.65 -0.01
N GLU A 80 -2.40 -5.44 -0.04
CA GLU A 80 -3.30 -5.58 1.10
C GLU A 80 -2.55 -6.06 2.35
N ALA A 81 -1.74 -7.11 2.23
CA ALA A 81 -0.97 -7.65 3.34
C ALA A 81 0.06 -6.65 3.88
N TRP A 82 0.74 -5.91 3.00
CA TRP A 82 1.69 -4.89 3.41
C TRP A 82 1.02 -3.72 4.13
N LEU A 83 -0.11 -3.23 3.61
CA LEU A 83 -0.91 -2.17 4.22
C LEU A 83 -1.46 -2.60 5.59
N LYS A 84 -1.99 -3.82 5.72
CA LYS A 84 -2.45 -4.39 6.99
C LYS A 84 -1.32 -4.49 8.03
N LYS A 85 -0.11 -4.88 7.63
CA LYS A 85 1.08 -4.89 8.53
C LYS A 85 1.40 -3.48 9.03
N LEU A 86 1.25 -2.48 8.18
CA LEU A 86 1.33 -1.07 8.56
C LEU A 86 0.10 -0.57 9.31
N GLY A 87 -0.90 -1.41 9.59
CA GLY A 87 -2.08 -1.08 10.40
C GLY A 87 -3.17 -0.30 9.68
N PHE A 88 -3.11 -0.24 8.35
CA PHE A 88 -4.20 0.33 7.55
C PHE A 88 -5.43 -0.59 7.60
N GLU A 89 -6.59 0.03 7.54
CA GLU A 89 -7.83 -0.61 7.09
C GLU A 89 -7.74 -0.80 5.58
N THR A 90 -8.11 -1.96 5.07
CA THR A 90 -8.09 -2.26 3.64
C THR A 90 -9.38 -2.92 3.18
N GLN A 91 -9.74 -2.71 1.92
CA GLN A 91 -10.83 -3.40 1.24
C GLN A 91 -10.35 -3.80 -0.16
N HIS A 92 -10.56 -5.06 -0.53
CA HIS A 92 -10.17 -5.61 -1.82
C HIS A 92 -11.41 -5.96 -2.64
N ALA A 93 -11.50 -5.42 -3.86
CA ALA A 93 -12.54 -5.72 -4.84
C ALA A 93 -11.93 -6.29 -6.13
N HIS A 94 -12.66 -7.19 -6.79
CA HIS A 94 -12.30 -7.89 -8.04
C HIS A 94 -13.09 -7.34 -9.21
#